data_AF-A0A329X7Y3-F1
#
_entry.id   AF-A0A329X7Y3-F1
#
_cell.length_a   1.000
_cell.length_b   1.000
_cell.length_c   1.000
_cell.angle_alpha   90.00
_cell.angle_beta   90.00
_cell.angle_gamma   90.00
#
_symmetry.space_group_name_H-M   'P 1'
#
loop_
_entity.id
_entity.type
_entity.pdbx_description
1 polymer ?
#
loop_
_entity_poly.entity_id
_entity_poly.type
_entity_poly.pdbx_seq_one_letter_code
_entity_poly.pdbx_strand_id
1 'polypeptide(L)'
;MERKSNLSNAKSNMENTKSNGPSADNLKRRFKEGSIPLQTDYADLINIADIGRRAVGKAPSQTDNPNSALKLDDTGALAVKLNDNGGLKSDKDGLSVKIKDKSLLADNNGLAVNTGRGLRINNDKLEVNNHHGIEIVNEGVKVKAGEGIKVDDKGVSLKMGEIISSDYSPLISEPENNVLSVKMGNGLCHRDKGISVVPGDGIKVDYFSVSVKAGNGITVDGSGISVKAGNGITVNSSGVSIDPNKVLPRGMIVMFSGDSAPTGWAFCDGNNGTPDLRNRFVMCGNDFSDKGKSYYCAGGRGDEKKYFQNTTPTAVSVTVNVQNTTLTEAQIPSHNHMGSIPYCDTNGMETNYLNDFNVNKNNYIIDNSSTSSIWMKYSTNFNNQIINYPYTFNTGRGQGHNHQATATVNPSSHNHSVDVVPPYYLLAFIMKL
;
A
#
# COMPACT_ATOMS: atom_id res chain seq x y z
N MET A 1 72.91 -55.01 75.46
CA MET A 1 73.23 -53.92 76.40
C MET A 1 72.02 -53.70 77.29
N GLU A 2 72.16 -54.08 78.56
CA GLU A 2 71.20 -53.83 79.63
C GLU A 2 71.11 -52.32 79.93
N ARG A 3 69.89 -51.84 80.20
CA ARG A 3 69.67 -50.98 81.37
C ARG A 3 68.36 -51.41 82.04
N LYS A 4 68.53 -52.12 83.15
CA LYS A 4 67.51 -52.39 84.16
C LYS A 4 67.19 -51.08 84.89
N SER A 5 65.91 -50.78 85.03
CA SER A 5 65.41 -50.07 86.22
C SER A 5 64.11 -50.75 86.65
N ASN A 6 64.25 -51.63 87.65
CA ASN A 6 63.15 -52.10 88.47
C ASN A 6 62.45 -50.89 89.09
N LEU A 7 61.12 -50.86 89.10
CA LEU A 7 60.37 -50.43 90.27
C LEU A 7 58.95 -51.05 90.26
N SER A 8 58.70 -51.76 91.36
CA SER A 8 57.52 -52.47 91.88
C SER A 8 56.10 -52.21 91.33
N ASN A 9 55.35 -53.32 91.25
CA ASN A 9 53.91 -53.45 91.47
C ASN A 9 53.27 -52.31 92.29
N ALA A 10 52.32 -51.61 91.69
CA ALA A 10 51.28 -50.87 92.41
C ALA A 10 49.94 -51.60 92.25
N LYS A 11 49.75 -52.68 93.03
CA LYS A 11 48.41 -53.06 93.49
C LYS A 11 48.00 -52.07 94.58
N SER A 12 46.72 -51.71 94.56
CA SER A 12 45.98 -50.97 95.58
C SER A 12 46.49 -49.57 95.95
N ASN A 13 45.92 -48.56 95.30
CA ASN A 13 45.60 -47.29 95.96
C ASN A 13 44.10 -47.03 95.75
N MET A 14 43.27 -47.86 96.41
CA MET A 14 42.02 -47.32 96.93
C MET A 14 42.47 -46.38 98.04
N GLU A 15 42.51 -45.09 97.72
CA GLU A 15 42.72 -44.06 98.72
C GLU A 15 41.72 -44.27 99.84
N ASN A 16 42.33 -44.55 100.98
CA ASN A 16 41.75 -44.75 102.27
C ASN A 16 41.03 -43.45 102.68
N THR A 17 39.82 -43.23 102.19
CA THR A 17 38.85 -42.41 102.91
C THR A 17 38.47 -43.20 104.16
N LYS A 18 39.30 -43.09 105.19
CA LYS A 18 38.98 -43.55 106.53
C LYS A 18 37.59 -43.01 106.88
N SER A 19 36.60 -43.88 106.91
CA SER A 19 35.44 -43.67 107.77
C SER A 19 36.01 -43.55 109.18
N ASN A 20 36.16 -42.32 109.67
CA ASN A 20 36.67 -42.06 111.01
C ASN A 20 35.68 -42.50 112.11
N GLY A 21 34.59 -43.20 111.75
CA GLY A 21 33.65 -43.86 112.66
C GLY A 21 33.54 -45.38 112.43
N PRO A 22 33.07 -46.14 113.44
CA PRO A 22 32.84 -47.58 113.39
C PRO A 22 31.85 -47.98 112.27
N SER A 23 32.00 -49.19 111.71
CA SER A 23 31.04 -49.70 110.73
C SER A 23 29.64 -49.86 111.33
N ALA A 24 28.60 -49.83 110.48
CA ALA A 24 27.21 -50.01 110.90
C ALA A 24 27.01 -51.29 111.73
N ASP A 25 27.66 -52.40 111.36
CA ASP A 25 27.56 -53.66 112.11
C ASP A 25 28.30 -53.62 113.45
N ASN A 26 29.40 -52.86 113.55
CA ASN A 26 30.10 -52.65 114.81
C ASN A 26 29.23 -51.84 115.77
N LEU A 27 28.57 -50.78 115.29
CA LEU A 27 27.57 -50.04 116.06
C LEU A 27 26.41 -50.94 116.48
N LYS A 28 25.79 -51.69 115.56
CA LYS A 28 24.69 -52.63 115.91
C LYS A 28 25.07 -53.60 117.03
N ARG A 29 26.31 -54.11 117.04
CA ARG A 29 26.80 -54.99 118.11
C ARG A 29 26.97 -54.27 119.45
N ARG A 30 27.33 -52.99 119.45
CA ARG A 30 27.46 -52.17 120.67
C ARG A 30 26.09 -51.76 121.23
N PHE A 31 25.08 -51.69 120.38
CA PHE A 31 23.68 -51.39 120.71
C PHE A 31 22.78 -52.64 120.91
N LYS A 32 23.36 -53.84 121.10
CA LYS A 32 22.57 -55.07 121.31
C LYS A 32 21.95 -55.13 122.72
N GLU A 33 20.91 -55.95 122.85
CA GLU A 33 20.26 -56.23 124.13
C GLU A 33 21.28 -56.68 125.20
N GLY A 34 21.16 -56.12 126.41
CA GLY A 34 22.09 -56.35 127.52
C GLY A 34 23.43 -55.61 127.44
N SER A 35 23.68 -54.79 126.41
CA SER A 35 24.86 -53.91 126.33
C SER A 35 24.53 -52.49 126.78
N ILE A 36 25.51 -51.79 127.34
CA ILE A 36 25.41 -50.36 127.71
C ILE A 36 26.26 -49.57 126.70
N PRO A 37 25.66 -48.91 125.68
CA PRO A 37 26.43 -48.14 124.70
C PRO A 37 27.12 -46.93 125.35
N LEU A 38 28.33 -46.60 124.90
CA LEU A 38 29.11 -45.46 125.39
C LEU A 38 28.71 -44.16 124.68
N GLN A 39 29.02 -43.01 125.30
CA GLN A 39 28.82 -41.69 124.69
C GLN A 39 29.43 -41.59 123.28
N THR A 40 30.58 -42.22 123.05
CA THR A 40 31.24 -42.27 121.74
C THR A 40 30.43 -43.08 120.72
N ASP A 41 29.77 -44.16 121.15
CA ASP A 41 28.92 -44.98 120.27
C ASP A 41 27.70 -44.20 119.78
N TYR A 42 27.12 -43.35 120.64
CA TYR A 42 26.04 -42.43 120.25
C TYR A 42 26.54 -41.34 119.29
N ALA A 43 27.70 -40.73 119.55
CA ALA A 43 28.27 -39.72 118.66
C ALA A 43 28.56 -40.31 117.26
N ASP A 44 29.10 -41.52 117.21
CA ASP A 44 29.38 -42.24 115.97
C ASP A 44 28.10 -42.56 115.18
N LEU A 45 27.05 -43.04 115.88
CA LEU A 45 25.74 -43.28 115.26
C LEU A 45 25.14 -41.99 114.68
N ILE A 46 25.21 -40.88 115.44
CA ILE A 46 24.70 -39.57 115.02
C ILE A 46 25.47 -39.07 113.81
N ASN A 47 26.80 -39.16 113.80
CA ASN A 47 27.62 -38.71 112.68
C ASN A 47 27.34 -39.52 111.41
N ILE A 48 27.19 -40.84 111.51
CA ILE A 48 26.83 -41.69 110.36
C ILE A 48 25.43 -41.33 109.84
N ALA A 49 24.46 -41.11 110.73
CA ALA A 49 23.14 -40.63 110.35
C ALA A 49 23.18 -39.21 109.74
N ASP A 50 24.06 -38.33 110.24
CA ASP A 50 24.28 -36.97 109.74
C ASP A 50 24.85 -36.96 108.32
N ILE A 51 25.83 -37.83 108.06
CA ILE A 51 26.41 -38.03 106.74
C ILE A 51 25.36 -38.57 105.77
N GLY A 52 24.61 -39.60 106.17
CA GLY A 52 23.54 -40.19 105.37
C GLY A 52 22.47 -39.15 104.99
N ARG A 53 21.95 -38.39 105.96
CA ARG A 53 20.95 -37.35 105.69
C ARG A 53 21.49 -36.21 104.82
N ARG A 54 22.75 -35.81 105.00
CA ARG A 54 23.40 -34.76 104.20
C ARG A 54 23.59 -35.21 102.75
N ALA A 55 23.97 -36.47 102.54
CA ALA A 55 24.19 -37.04 101.21
C ALA A 55 22.91 -37.05 100.35
N VAL A 56 21.74 -37.20 100.96
CA VAL A 56 20.43 -37.13 100.28
C VAL A 56 19.80 -35.74 100.33
N GLY A 57 20.54 -34.71 100.76
CA GLY A 57 20.09 -33.32 100.77
C GLY A 57 19.09 -32.95 101.87
N LYS A 58 19.04 -33.67 102.99
CA LYS A 58 18.09 -33.39 104.08
C LYS A 58 18.75 -32.62 105.27
N ALA A 59 18.15 -31.49 105.68
CA ALA A 59 18.59 -30.61 106.79
C ALA A 59 18.23 -31.16 108.19
N PRO A 60 18.60 -30.59 109.35
CA PRO A 60 18.30 -31.18 110.67
C PRO A 60 16.82 -31.20 111.15
N SER A 61 15.84 -30.67 110.39
CA SER A 61 14.43 -30.53 110.84
C SER A 61 13.39 -30.88 109.73
N GLN A 62 13.43 -32.11 109.23
CA GLN A 62 13.12 -32.45 107.83
C GLN A 62 11.64 -32.57 107.43
N THR A 63 11.19 -31.70 106.53
CA THR A 63 10.35 -32.09 105.38
C THR A 63 11.25 -32.47 104.20
N ASP A 64 10.72 -33.19 103.21
CA ASP A 64 11.48 -33.50 102.00
C ASP A 64 11.93 -32.21 101.30
N ASN A 65 13.18 -32.18 100.84
CA ASN A 65 13.66 -31.10 99.98
C ASN A 65 13.30 -31.47 98.52
N PRO A 66 12.19 -30.97 97.95
CA PRO A 66 11.75 -31.35 96.61
C PRO A 66 12.77 -30.96 95.52
N ASN A 67 13.69 -30.04 95.82
CA ASN A 67 14.69 -29.52 94.88
C ASN A 67 16.05 -30.25 94.97
N SER A 68 16.18 -31.32 95.76
CA SER A 68 17.40 -32.14 95.76
C SER A 68 17.61 -32.84 94.42
N ALA A 69 18.83 -32.79 93.89
CA ALA A 69 19.23 -33.54 92.69
C ALA A 69 19.51 -35.02 92.97
N LEU A 70 19.49 -35.43 94.25
CA LEU A 70 19.70 -36.80 94.71
C LEU A 70 18.50 -37.29 95.51
N LYS A 71 18.23 -38.58 95.44
CA LYS A 71 17.18 -39.28 96.21
C LYS A 71 17.70 -40.62 96.71
N LEU A 72 17.03 -41.22 97.68
CA LEU A 72 17.18 -42.66 97.91
C LEU A 72 16.24 -43.38 96.93
N ASP A 73 16.72 -44.45 96.31
CA ASP A 73 15.86 -45.37 95.56
C ASP A 73 15.10 -46.31 96.50
N ASP A 74 14.26 -47.17 95.93
CA ASP A 74 13.41 -48.10 96.70
C ASP A 74 14.21 -49.15 97.49
N THR A 75 15.51 -49.30 97.18
CA THR A 75 16.44 -50.18 97.92
C THR A 75 17.20 -49.44 99.02
N GLY A 76 17.00 -48.13 99.15
CA GLY A 76 17.70 -47.28 100.09
C GLY A 76 19.09 -46.86 99.64
N ALA A 77 19.44 -47.04 98.36
CA ALA A 77 20.70 -46.57 97.79
C ALA A 77 20.57 -45.13 97.28
N LEU A 78 21.67 -44.37 97.34
CA LEU A 78 21.71 -43.01 96.82
C LEU A 78 21.69 -43.02 95.29
N ALA A 79 20.71 -42.35 94.70
CA ALA A 79 20.51 -42.24 93.26
C ALA A 79 20.33 -40.78 92.82
N VAL A 80 20.59 -40.52 91.54
CA VAL A 80 20.26 -39.22 90.92
C VAL A 80 18.74 -39.11 90.78
N LYS A 81 18.18 -37.99 91.25
CA LYS A 81 16.77 -37.67 91.06
C LYS A 81 16.57 -37.17 89.63
N LEU A 82 16.08 -38.07 88.76
CA LEU A 82 15.76 -37.72 87.38
C LEU A 82 14.35 -37.13 87.27
N ASN A 83 14.21 -36.17 86.37
CA ASN A 83 12.91 -35.75 85.85
C ASN A 83 12.58 -36.65 84.64
N ASP A 84 11.47 -37.39 84.70
CA ASP A 84 11.08 -38.32 83.63
C ASP A 84 10.87 -37.61 82.28
N ASN A 85 10.43 -36.35 82.33
CA ASN A 85 10.29 -35.47 81.17
C ASN A 85 11.58 -34.67 80.87
N GLY A 86 12.62 -34.83 81.68
CA GLY A 86 13.93 -34.18 81.50
C GLY A 86 14.84 -34.92 80.52
N GLY A 87 15.92 -34.26 80.09
CA GLY A 87 16.86 -34.76 79.07
C GLY A 87 17.92 -35.75 79.55
N LEU A 88 17.90 -36.17 80.82
CA LEU A 88 18.83 -37.17 81.36
C LEU A 88 18.09 -38.48 81.64
N LYS A 89 18.80 -39.60 81.46
CA LYS A 89 18.36 -40.95 81.83
C LYS A 89 19.46 -41.63 82.64
N SER A 90 19.08 -42.56 83.49
CA SER A 90 20.01 -43.48 84.14
C SER A 90 19.59 -44.90 83.81
N ASP A 91 20.56 -45.74 83.48
CA ASP A 91 20.37 -47.18 83.30
C ASP A 91 21.54 -47.93 83.95
N LYS A 92 21.66 -49.23 83.66
CA LYS A 92 22.72 -50.08 84.21
C LYS A 92 24.14 -49.58 83.89
N ASP A 93 24.30 -48.76 82.86
CA ASP A 93 25.58 -48.24 82.40
C ASP A 93 25.87 -46.83 82.96
N GLY A 94 24.96 -46.27 83.77
CA GLY A 94 25.12 -45.01 84.48
C GLY A 94 24.21 -43.89 83.98
N LEU A 95 24.58 -42.65 84.27
CA LEU A 95 23.85 -41.44 83.87
C LEU A 95 24.25 -41.03 82.44
N SER A 96 23.28 -40.80 81.57
CA SER A 96 23.50 -40.35 80.19
C SER A 96 22.41 -39.40 79.69
N VAL A 97 22.64 -38.77 78.54
CA VAL A 97 21.67 -37.87 77.89
C VAL A 97 20.66 -38.67 77.08
N LYS A 98 19.37 -38.33 77.21
CA LYS A 98 18.31 -38.83 76.32
C LYS A 98 18.45 -38.13 74.96
N ILE A 99 18.89 -38.88 73.96
CA ILE A 99 18.97 -38.39 72.58
C ILE A 99 17.74 -38.87 71.81
N LYS A 100 16.90 -37.93 71.40
CA LYS A 100 15.76 -38.18 70.51
C LYS A 100 16.18 -37.92 69.06
N ASP A 101 15.70 -38.75 68.13
CA ASP A 101 15.83 -38.57 66.67
C ASP A 101 17.28 -38.49 66.13
N LYS A 102 18.28 -38.84 66.94
CA LYS A 102 19.71 -38.80 66.60
C LYS A 102 20.20 -37.43 66.11
N SER A 103 19.59 -36.32 66.53
CA SER A 103 20.10 -34.96 66.21
C SER A 103 21.44 -34.64 66.90
N LEU A 104 21.72 -35.37 67.99
CA LEU A 104 23.01 -35.38 68.68
C LEU A 104 23.61 -36.80 68.62
N LEU A 105 24.93 -36.89 68.78
CA LEU A 105 25.66 -38.13 69.00
C LEU A 105 26.29 -38.06 70.38
N ALA A 106 26.20 -39.13 71.16
CA ALA A 106 26.96 -39.30 72.40
C ALA A 106 27.76 -40.59 72.31
N ASP A 107 29.08 -40.48 72.46
CA ASP A 107 30.01 -41.59 72.52
C ASP A 107 31.13 -41.31 73.53
N ASN A 108 32.20 -42.12 73.52
CA ASN A 108 33.34 -41.96 74.43
C ASN A 108 34.09 -40.62 74.27
N ASN A 109 33.87 -39.90 73.17
CA ASN A 109 34.44 -38.56 72.91
C ASN A 109 33.53 -37.42 73.40
N GLY A 110 32.33 -37.73 73.90
CA GLY A 110 31.38 -36.76 74.45
C GLY A 110 30.12 -36.59 73.62
N LEU A 111 29.44 -35.44 73.80
CA LEU A 111 28.19 -35.10 73.13
C LEU A 111 28.46 -34.12 71.97
N ALA A 112 28.04 -34.45 70.76
CA ALA A 112 28.22 -33.63 69.57
C ALA A 112 26.93 -33.51 68.75
N VAL A 113 26.86 -32.54 67.84
CA VAL A 113 25.78 -32.43 66.85
C VAL A 113 25.97 -33.49 65.77
N ASN A 114 24.91 -34.24 65.46
CA ASN A 114 24.92 -35.17 64.33
C ASN A 114 24.69 -34.41 63.02
N THR A 115 25.76 -33.89 62.41
CA THR A 115 25.62 -33.07 61.20
C THR A 115 25.15 -33.91 60.01
N GLY A 116 23.96 -33.58 59.48
CA GLY A 116 23.46 -34.11 58.22
C GLY A 116 23.99 -33.36 56.99
N ARG A 117 23.39 -33.61 55.82
CA ARG A 117 23.70 -32.85 54.60
C ARG A 117 23.42 -31.37 54.79
N GLY A 118 24.32 -30.52 54.29
CA GLY A 118 24.18 -29.07 54.36
C GLY A 118 24.66 -28.43 55.67
N LEU A 119 25.07 -29.21 56.67
CA LEU A 119 25.73 -28.70 57.88
C LEU A 119 27.11 -29.35 58.04
N ARG A 120 28.04 -28.65 58.67
CA ARG A 120 29.38 -29.17 59.01
C ARG A 120 29.87 -28.56 60.31
N ILE A 121 30.76 -29.26 61.00
CA ILE A 121 31.57 -28.66 62.07
C ILE A 121 32.89 -28.19 61.46
N ASN A 122 33.22 -26.92 61.64
CA ASN A 122 34.45 -26.29 61.15
C ASN A 122 35.04 -25.45 62.28
N ASN A 123 36.29 -25.74 62.71
CA ASN A 123 36.93 -25.10 63.85
C ASN A 123 36.00 -25.00 65.09
N ASP A 124 35.42 -26.14 65.48
CA ASP A 124 34.50 -26.29 66.62
C ASP A 124 33.18 -25.50 66.53
N LYS A 125 32.82 -24.97 65.35
CA LYS A 125 31.55 -24.28 65.11
C LYS A 125 30.67 -25.05 64.14
N LEU A 126 29.37 -25.09 64.41
CA LEU A 126 28.36 -25.59 63.47
C LEU A 126 28.09 -24.53 62.41
N GLU A 127 28.36 -24.88 61.16
CA GLU A 127 28.20 -23.99 60.00
C GLU A 127 27.40 -24.69 58.90
N VAL A 128 26.82 -23.90 57.99
CA VAL A 128 26.22 -24.42 56.75
C VAL A 128 27.33 -24.83 55.80
N ASN A 129 27.24 -26.06 55.28
CA ASN A 129 28.16 -26.60 54.29
C ASN A 129 27.83 -26.05 52.90
N ASN A 130 28.34 -24.86 52.60
CA ASN A 130 28.05 -24.16 51.35
C ASN A 130 28.67 -24.86 50.13
N HIS A 131 27.82 -25.17 49.15
CA HIS A 131 28.21 -25.69 47.84
C HIS A 131 27.72 -24.72 46.74
N HIS A 132 27.78 -25.13 45.47
CA HIS A 132 27.26 -24.35 44.35
C HIS A 132 25.81 -23.89 44.60
N GLY A 133 25.52 -22.62 44.31
CA GLY A 133 24.18 -22.02 44.45
C GLY A 133 23.86 -21.40 45.81
N ILE A 134 24.69 -21.59 46.84
CA ILE A 134 24.48 -21.00 48.17
C ILE A 134 25.72 -20.19 48.59
N GLU A 135 25.50 -19.00 49.13
CA GLU A 135 26.53 -18.13 49.71
C GLU A 135 26.16 -17.83 51.17
N ILE A 136 27.15 -17.92 52.06
CA ILE A 136 26.98 -17.59 53.49
C ILE A 136 27.51 -16.19 53.70
N VAL A 137 26.67 -15.31 54.24
CA VAL A 137 26.95 -13.91 54.53
C VAL A 137 26.67 -13.60 55.99
N ASN A 138 27.00 -12.40 56.45
CA ASN A 138 26.80 -12.00 57.85
C ASN A 138 25.32 -12.05 58.25
N GLU A 139 24.42 -11.78 57.31
CA GLU A 139 22.97 -11.78 57.49
C GLU A 139 22.35 -13.19 57.43
N GLY A 140 23.14 -14.22 57.10
CA GLY A 140 22.69 -15.62 57.04
C GLY A 140 23.04 -16.31 55.72
N VAL A 141 22.05 -16.98 55.12
CA VAL A 141 22.22 -17.79 53.90
C VAL A 141 21.50 -17.12 52.74
N LYS A 142 22.21 -16.88 51.63
CA LYS A 142 21.64 -16.33 50.39
C LYS A 142 21.94 -17.22 49.18
N VAL A 143 21.23 -16.99 48.08
CA VAL A 143 21.50 -17.65 46.81
C VAL A 143 22.77 -17.06 46.19
N LYS A 144 23.70 -17.93 45.78
CA LYS A 144 24.87 -17.55 44.98
C LYS A 144 24.45 -17.38 43.52
N ALA A 145 24.05 -16.17 43.15
CA ALA A 145 23.53 -15.85 41.83
C ALA A 145 24.61 -15.95 40.73
N GLY A 146 24.28 -16.57 39.59
CA GLY A 146 25.06 -16.46 38.36
C GLY A 146 24.57 -15.32 37.46
N GLU A 147 25.12 -15.16 36.26
CA GLU A 147 24.79 -14.03 35.37
C GLU A 147 23.30 -13.90 35.02
N GLY A 148 22.53 -14.99 35.02
CA GLY A 148 21.10 -14.96 34.71
C GLY A 148 20.18 -14.66 35.90
N ILE A 149 20.70 -14.57 37.13
CA ILE A 149 19.91 -14.45 38.35
C ILE A 149 20.29 -13.14 39.07
N LYS A 150 19.28 -12.41 39.54
CA LYS A 150 19.42 -11.24 40.40
C LYS A 150 18.93 -11.63 41.80
N VAL A 151 19.70 -11.28 42.82
CA VAL A 151 19.32 -11.44 44.23
C VAL A 151 19.42 -10.08 44.89
N ASP A 152 18.30 -9.56 45.38
CA ASP A 152 18.22 -8.26 46.06
C ASP A 152 17.29 -8.33 47.29
N ASP A 153 17.00 -7.18 47.90
CA ASP A 153 16.12 -7.05 49.06
C ASP A 153 14.65 -7.43 48.77
N LYS A 154 14.26 -7.51 47.50
CA LYS A 154 12.94 -7.99 47.06
C LYS A 154 12.89 -9.50 46.81
N GLY A 155 14.04 -10.17 46.75
CA GLY A 155 14.14 -11.63 46.61
C GLY A 155 15.03 -12.09 45.45
N VAL A 156 14.66 -13.21 44.83
CA VAL A 156 15.41 -13.84 43.72
C VAL A 156 14.61 -13.70 42.42
N SER A 157 15.19 -13.06 41.41
CA SER A 157 14.57 -12.86 40.09
C SER A 157 15.53 -13.18 38.94
N LEU A 158 15.03 -13.16 37.70
CA LEU A 158 15.89 -13.26 36.52
C LEU A 158 16.59 -11.91 36.28
N LYS A 159 17.89 -11.93 35.99
CA LYS A 159 18.62 -10.74 35.51
C LYS A 159 18.28 -10.56 34.04
N MET A 160 17.39 -9.60 33.74
CA MET A 160 17.12 -9.19 32.38
C MET A 160 18.12 -8.12 31.97
N GLY A 161 18.71 -8.24 30.78
CA GLY A 161 19.55 -7.20 30.20
C GLY A 161 18.76 -5.92 29.90
N GLU A 162 19.46 -4.83 29.60
CA GLU A 162 18.84 -3.59 29.15
C GLU A 162 18.08 -3.84 27.83
N ILE A 163 16.79 -3.50 27.80
CA ILE A 163 15.98 -3.67 26.60
C ILE A 163 16.36 -2.54 25.63
N ILE A 164 17.11 -2.91 24.59
CA ILE A 164 17.71 -2.01 23.60
C ILE A 164 16.66 -1.20 22.80
N SER A 165 15.39 -1.59 22.84
CA SER A 165 14.25 -0.83 22.29
C SER A 165 12.93 -1.24 22.96
N SER A 166 12.29 -0.30 23.67
CA SER A 166 10.96 -0.49 24.29
C SER A 166 9.80 -0.45 23.30
N ASP A 167 10.08 -0.04 22.05
CA ASP A 167 9.03 0.31 21.09
C ASP A 167 8.49 -0.93 20.37
N TYR A 168 9.29 -2.00 20.27
CA TYR A 168 8.94 -3.19 19.48
C TYR A 168 9.30 -4.54 20.14
N SER A 169 10.00 -4.57 21.27
CA SER A 169 10.31 -5.83 21.93
C SER A 169 9.07 -6.41 22.62
N PRO A 170 8.59 -7.60 22.23
CA PRO A 170 7.50 -8.25 22.93
C PRO A 170 7.95 -8.66 24.33
N LEU A 171 9.24 -8.94 24.59
CA LEU A 171 9.74 -9.27 25.92
C LEU A 171 10.07 -8.00 26.70
N ILE A 172 9.46 -7.83 27.87
CA ILE A 172 9.71 -6.71 28.79
C ILE A 172 10.05 -7.21 30.19
N SER A 173 10.86 -6.45 30.91
CA SER A 173 10.96 -6.56 32.37
C SER A 173 9.96 -5.59 32.96
N GLU A 174 8.98 -6.09 33.71
CA GLU A 174 8.01 -5.22 34.37
C GLU A 174 8.74 -4.29 35.37
N PRO A 175 8.66 -2.96 35.22
CA PRO A 175 9.48 -2.01 36.01
C PRO A 175 9.30 -2.14 37.52
N GLU A 176 8.12 -2.54 37.97
CA GLU A 176 7.77 -2.59 39.40
C GLU A 176 8.21 -3.91 40.06
N ASN A 177 8.19 -5.01 39.29
CA ASN A 177 8.26 -6.38 39.84
C ASN A 177 9.42 -7.23 39.31
N ASN A 178 10.25 -6.73 38.37
CA ASN A 178 11.37 -7.45 37.77
C ASN A 178 10.95 -8.84 37.19
N VAL A 179 9.71 -8.96 36.72
CA VAL A 179 9.17 -10.17 36.12
C VAL A 179 9.41 -10.13 34.61
N LEU A 180 9.90 -11.23 34.03
CA LEU A 180 9.93 -11.43 32.59
C LEU A 180 8.49 -11.56 32.08
N SER A 181 8.06 -10.57 31.32
CA SER A 181 6.70 -10.46 30.80
C SER A 181 6.75 -10.31 29.28
N VAL A 182 5.62 -10.62 28.62
CA VAL A 182 5.43 -10.30 27.21
C VAL A 182 4.47 -9.11 27.10
N LYS A 183 4.96 -7.95 26.65
CA LYS A 183 4.12 -6.78 26.35
C LYS A 183 3.21 -7.11 25.18
N MET A 184 1.93 -7.30 25.49
CA MET A 184 0.89 -7.52 24.49
C MET A 184 0.48 -6.16 23.90
N GLY A 185 1.05 -5.82 22.75
CA GLY A 185 0.75 -4.61 21.97
C GLY A 185 -0.14 -4.87 20.75
N ASN A 186 -0.07 -3.97 19.75
CA ASN A 186 -0.85 -3.94 18.49
C ASN A 186 -0.55 -5.12 17.53
N GLY A 187 -0.70 -6.37 17.99
CA GLY A 187 -0.44 -7.55 17.17
C GLY A 187 -0.35 -8.87 17.93
N LEU A 188 -0.28 -8.85 19.26
CA LEU A 188 -0.26 -10.07 20.09
C LEU A 188 -1.34 -10.00 21.18
N CYS A 189 -1.96 -11.13 21.49
CA CYS A 189 -2.96 -11.26 22.55
C CYS A 189 -2.73 -12.53 23.37
N HIS A 190 -3.13 -12.50 24.64
CA HIS A 190 -3.26 -13.71 25.45
C HIS A 190 -4.55 -14.43 25.08
N ARG A 191 -4.48 -15.74 24.86
CA ARG A 191 -5.63 -16.63 24.75
C ARG A 191 -5.42 -17.82 25.69
N ASP A 192 -6.45 -18.62 25.92
CA ASP A 192 -6.44 -19.78 26.84
C ASP A 192 -5.26 -20.76 26.64
N LYS A 193 -4.63 -20.76 25.46
CA LYS A 193 -3.50 -21.65 25.10
C LYS A 193 -2.16 -20.94 24.91
N GLY A 194 -2.06 -19.65 25.27
CA GLY A 194 -0.81 -18.89 25.22
C GLY A 194 -0.91 -17.59 24.43
N ILE A 195 0.24 -17.11 23.98
CA ILE A 195 0.36 -15.84 23.24
C ILE A 195 0.12 -16.11 21.76
N SER A 196 -0.77 -15.34 21.14
CA SER A 196 -1.17 -15.51 19.74
C SER A 196 -1.19 -14.19 18.99
N VAL A 197 -1.01 -14.23 17.67
CA VAL A 197 -1.14 -13.07 16.80
C VAL A 197 -2.61 -12.58 16.80
N VAL A 198 -2.80 -11.27 16.85
CA VAL A 198 -4.10 -10.63 16.63
C VAL A 198 -4.28 -10.51 15.11
N PRO A 199 -5.18 -11.28 14.47
CA PRO A 199 -5.42 -11.14 13.05
C PRO A 199 -6.08 -9.79 12.76
N GLY A 200 -5.42 -8.96 11.96
CA GLY A 200 -6.05 -7.82 11.29
C GLY A 200 -6.75 -8.25 9.99
N ASP A 201 -7.24 -7.26 9.23
CA ASP A 201 -7.78 -7.52 7.90
C ASP A 201 -6.73 -8.15 6.98
N GLY A 202 -7.14 -9.17 6.24
CA GLY A 202 -6.24 -9.89 5.33
C GLY A 202 -5.33 -10.92 5.99
N ILE A 203 -5.36 -11.09 7.31
CA ILE A 203 -4.63 -12.14 8.02
C ILE A 203 -5.60 -13.15 8.63
N LYS A 204 -5.28 -14.43 8.49
CA LYS A 204 -5.94 -15.55 9.15
C LYS A 204 -4.96 -16.20 10.11
N VAL A 205 -5.33 -16.26 11.38
CA VAL A 205 -4.59 -17.01 12.40
C VAL A 205 -5.42 -18.23 12.75
N ASP A 206 -4.84 -19.42 12.63
CA ASP A 206 -5.42 -20.67 13.11
C ASP A 206 -4.47 -21.37 14.09
N TYR A 207 -4.84 -22.57 14.54
CA TYR A 207 -4.08 -23.27 15.57
C TYR A 207 -2.66 -23.65 15.13
N PHE A 208 -2.43 -23.81 13.82
CA PHE A 208 -1.17 -24.30 13.28
C PHE A 208 -0.40 -23.24 12.48
N SER A 209 -1.05 -22.14 12.09
CA SER A 209 -0.46 -21.20 11.15
C SER A 209 -0.98 -19.77 11.28
N VAL A 210 -0.15 -18.84 10.80
CA VAL A 210 -0.55 -17.48 10.45
C VAL A 210 -0.41 -17.37 8.94
N SER A 211 -1.52 -17.10 8.24
CA SER A 211 -1.59 -17.07 6.78
C SER A 211 -2.32 -15.82 6.29
N VAL A 212 -2.16 -15.50 5.00
CA VAL A 212 -2.97 -14.46 4.36
C VAL A 212 -4.38 -14.99 4.13
N LYS A 213 -5.38 -14.20 4.51
CA LYS A 213 -6.79 -14.43 4.18
C LYS A 213 -7.00 -14.08 2.71
N ALA A 214 -7.06 -15.10 1.86
CA ALA A 214 -7.31 -14.95 0.43
C ALA A 214 -8.63 -14.21 0.18
N GLY A 215 -8.55 -13.07 -0.51
CA GLY A 215 -9.69 -12.38 -1.10
C GLY A 215 -9.92 -12.80 -2.56
N ASN A 216 -10.72 -12.04 -3.30
CA ASN A 216 -11.04 -12.39 -4.69
C ASN A 216 -9.85 -12.31 -5.67
N GLY A 217 -8.85 -11.47 -5.38
CA GLY A 217 -7.69 -11.23 -6.26
C GLY A 217 -6.42 -12.00 -5.92
N ILE A 218 -6.43 -12.79 -4.83
CA ILE A 218 -5.25 -13.47 -4.31
C ILE A 218 -5.57 -14.95 -4.13
N THR A 219 -4.65 -15.82 -4.56
CA THR A 219 -4.65 -17.25 -4.25
C THR A 219 -3.60 -17.50 -3.17
N VAL A 220 -3.97 -18.28 -2.15
CA VAL A 220 -3.06 -18.73 -1.08
C VAL A 220 -3.15 -20.25 -1.03
N ASP A 221 -2.06 -20.94 -1.37
CA ASP A 221 -1.99 -22.41 -1.42
C ASP A 221 -0.61 -22.93 -0.99
N GLY A 222 -0.37 -24.23 -1.17
CA GLY A 222 0.89 -24.88 -0.79
C GLY A 222 2.14 -24.36 -1.53
N SER A 223 1.96 -23.61 -2.63
CA SER A 223 3.03 -22.96 -3.38
C SER A 223 3.28 -21.51 -2.93
N GLY A 224 2.49 -21.00 -1.97
CA GLY A 224 2.62 -19.66 -1.42
C GLY A 224 1.45 -18.73 -1.79
N ILE A 225 1.77 -17.45 -1.99
CA ILE A 225 0.79 -16.40 -2.28
C ILE A 225 0.99 -15.94 -3.73
N SER A 226 -0.09 -15.92 -4.51
CA SER A 226 -0.07 -15.48 -5.90
C SER A 226 -1.31 -14.64 -6.26
N VAL A 227 -1.23 -13.90 -7.38
CA VAL A 227 -2.38 -13.17 -7.92
C VAL A 227 -3.32 -14.15 -8.61
N LYS A 228 -4.62 -14.04 -8.32
CA LYS A 228 -5.65 -14.75 -9.06
C LYS A 228 -5.89 -14.06 -10.40
N ALA A 229 -5.39 -14.65 -11.49
CA ALA A 229 -5.53 -14.11 -12.83
C ALA A 229 -7.01 -14.03 -13.25
N GLY A 230 -7.49 -12.81 -13.56
CA GLY A 230 -8.78 -12.58 -14.18
C GLY A 230 -8.73 -12.70 -15.71
N ASN A 231 -9.85 -12.40 -16.38
CA ASN A 231 -9.86 -12.36 -17.84
C ASN A 231 -8.93 -11.24 -18.35
N GLY A 232 -8.05 -11.56 -19.29
CA GLY A 232 -7.09 -10.59 -19.84
C GLY A 232 -5.82 -10.38 -19.01
N ILE A 233 -5.61 -11.12 -17.92
CA ILE A 233 -4.38 -11.11 -17.13
C ILE A 233 -3.70 -12.47 -17.19
N THR A 234 -2.38 -12.47 -17.33
CA THR A 234 -1.53 -13.66 -17.20
C THR A 234 -0.65 -13.52 -15.97
N VAL A 235 -0.54 -14.58 -15.19
CA VAL A 235 0.36 -14.67 -14.03
C VAL A 235 1.27 -15.87 -14.24
N ASN A 236 2.57 -15.64 -14.35
CA ASN A 236 3.57 -16.68 -14.57
C ASN A 236 4.91 -16.31 -13.92
N SER A 237 5.97 -17.09 -14.20
CA SER A 237 7.31 -16.88 -13.64
C SER A 237 7.96 -15.54 -14.02
N SER A 238 7.48 -14.88 -15.08
CA SER A 238 7.92 -13.54 -15.48
C SER A 238 7.13 -12.40 -14.81
N GLY A 239 6.11 -12.74 -14.00
CA GLY A 239 5.30 -11.77 -13.25
C GLY A 239 3.84 -11.72 -13.68
N VAL A 240 3.21 -10.56 -13.47
CA VAL A 240 1.81 -10.28 -13.83
C VAL A 240 1.80 -9.36 -15.05
N SER A 241 1.15 -9.80 -16.13
CA SER A 241 1.04 -9.03 -17.37
C SER A 241 -0.37 -9.07 -17.92
N ILE A 242 -0.67 -8.18 -18.87
CA ILE A 242 -1.87 -8.34 -19.70
C ILE A 242 -1.71 -9.54 -20.64
N ASP A 243 -2.81 -10.19 -20.97
CA ASP A 243 -2.92 -11.11 -22.10
C ASP A 243 -3.35 -10.30 -23.33
N PRO A 244 -2.41 -9.92 -24.22
CA PRO A 244 -2.72 -9.07 -25.36
C PRO A 244 -3.72 -9.72 -26.31
N ASN A 245 -3.82 -11.05 -26.37
CA ASN A 245 -4.75 -11.73 -27.28
C ASN A 245 -6.20 -11.70 -26.78
N LYS A 246 -6.40 -11.50 -25.48
CA LYS A 246 -7.74 -11.36 -24.89
C LYS A 246 -8.18 -9.90 -24.77
N VAL A 247 -7.25 -9.00 -24.45
CA VAL A 247 -7.56 -7.56 -24.26
C VAL A 247 -7.53 -6.77 -25.57
N LEU A 248 -6.78 -7.23 -26.57
CA LEU A 248 -6.69 -6.63 -27.91
C LEU A 248 -7.19 -7.66 -28.94
N PRO A 249 -8.51 -7.71 -29.21
CA PRO A 249 -9.06 -8.63 -30.19
C PRO A 249 -8.43 -8.44 -31.58
N ARG A 250 -8.23 -9.56 -32.28
CA ARG A 250 -7.81 -9.57 -33.68
C ARG A 250 -8.79 -8.73 -34.53
N GLY A 251 -8.23 -7.93 -35.44
CA GLY A 251 -9.00 -7.01 -36.28
C GLY A 251 -9.16 -5.61 -35.70
N MET A 252 -8.73 -5.35 -34.46
CA MET A 252 -8.64 -4.01 -33.91
C MET A 252 -7.67 -3.16 -34.75
N ILE A 253 -8.11 -1.98 -35.18
CA ILE A 253 -7.30 -1.03 -35.96
C ILE A 253 -7.01 0.18 -35.07
N VAL A 254 -5.75 0.59 -35.03
CA VAL A 254 -5.31 1.79 -34.31
C VAL A 254 -4.51 2.71 -35.23
N MET A 255 -4.60 4.01 -34.97
CA MET A 255 -3.68 4.99 -35.54
C MET A 255 -2.34 4.89 -34.81
N PHE A 256 -1.25 4.82 -35.55
CA PHE A 256 0.08 4.52 -35.04
C PHE A 256 1.11 5.46 -35.68
N SER A 257 1.95 6.06 -34.84
CA SER A 257 2.96 7.04 -35.25
C SER A 257 4.38 6.47 -35.33
N GLY A 258 4.56 5.17 -35.09
CA GLY A 258 5.87 4.52 -35.18
C GLY A 258 6.22 4.08 -36.61
N ASP A 259 7.51 3.82 -36.84
CA ASP A 259 8.06 3.57 -38.17
C ASP A 259 7.78 2.16 -38.71
N SER A 260 7.44 1.21 -37.84
CA SER A 260 7.13 -0.18 -38.20
C SER A 260 6.11 -0.80 -37.27
N ALA A 261 5.20 -1.62 -37.81
CA ALA A 261 4.21 -2.33 -37.01
C ALA A 261 4.90 -3.25 -35.98
N PRO A 262 4.57 -3.16 -34.68
CA PRO A 262 5.13 -4.02 -33.65
C PRO A 262 4.74 -5.49 -33.85
N THR A 263 5.46 -6.40 -33.19
CA THR A 263 5.11 -7.83 -33.19
C THR A 263 3.65 -8.05 -32.78
N GLY A 264 2.93 -8.84 -33.57
CA GLY A 264 1.51 -9.11 -33.36
C GLY A 264 0.56 -8.10 -34.01
N TRP A 265 1.09 -7.11 -34.73
CA TRP A 265 0.35 -6.13 -35.53
C TRP A 265 0.82 -6.16 -36.99
N ALA A 266 -0.01 -5.68 -37.91
CA ALA A 266 0.34 -5.50 -39.32
C ALA A 266 -0.14 -4.14 -39.83
N PHE A 267 0.58 -3.59 -40.81
CA PHE A 267 0.16 -2.37 -41.50
C PHE A 267 -1.08 -2.62 -42.36
N CYS A 268 -2.04 -1.70 -42.36
CA CYS A 268 -3.29 -1.79 -43.11
C CYS A 268 -3.12 -1.43 -44.59
N ASP A 269 -2.48 -2.33 -45.35
CA ASP A 269 -2.17 -2.15 -46.77
C ASP A 269 -2.90 -3.15 -47.70
N GLY A 270 -3.74 -4.03 -47.14
CA GLY A 270 -4.44 -5.08 -47.87
C GLY A 270 -3.75 -6.45 -47.78
N ASN A 271 -2.53 -6.52 -47.25
CA ASN A 271 -1.81 -7.77 -47.03
C ASN A 271 -2.13 -8.34 -45.64
N ASN A 272 -1.78 -9.61 -45.41
CA ASN A 272 -1.96 -10.31 -44.13
C ASN A 272 -3.40 -10.29 -43.58
N GLY A 273 -4.40 -10.17 -44.46
CA GLY A 273 -5.81 -10.07 -44.11
C GLY A 273 -6.23 -8.72 -43.50
N THR A 274 -5.35 -7.71 -43.55
CA THR A 274 -5.69 -6.33 -43.16
C THR A 274 -6.51 -5.63 -44.25
N PRO A 275 -7.36 -4.64 -43.92
CA PRO A 275 -7.91 -3.74 -44.92
C PRO A 275 -6.83 -2.81 -45.47
N ASP A 276 -6.99 -2.36 -46.71
CA ASP A 276 -6.11 -1.35 -47.32
C ASP A 276 -6.64 0.06 -47.02
N LEU A 277 -6.07 0.72 -46.01
CA LEU A 277 -6.48 2.04 -45.53
C LEU A 277 -5.54 3.18 -45.98
N ARG A 278 -4.56 2.88 -46.84
CA ARG A 278 -3.61 3.89 -47.32
C ARG A 278 -4.32 4.99 -48.09
N ASN A 279 -4.06 6.25 -47.73
CA ASN A 279 -4.64 7.46 -48.32
C ASN A 279 -6.18 7.47 -48.31
N ARG A 280 -6.81 6.88 -47.30
CA ARG A 280 -8.26 6.77 -47.18
C ARG A 280 -8.73 7.33 -45.85
N PHE A 281 -9.87 8.00 -45.90
CA PHE A 281 -10.60 8.39 -44.72
C PHE A 281 -11.40 7.19 -44.19
N VAL A 282 -11.36 6.96 -42.88
CA VAL A 282 -12.11 5.87 -42.25
C VAL A 282 -13.51 6.36 -41.90
N MET A 283 -14.53 5.69 -42.43
CA MET A 283 -15.94 5.97 -42.18
C MET A 283 -16.61 4.70 -41.61
N CYS A 284 -17.52 4.87 -40.66
CA CYS A 284 -18.33 3.77 -40.15
C CYS A 284 -19.40 3.41 -41.19
N GLY A 285 -19.49 2.13 -41.56
CA GLY A 285 -20.62 1.61 -42.33
C GLY A 285 -21.90 1.60 -41.48
N ASN A 286 -23.04 1.38 -42.13
CA ASN A 286 -24.32 1.32 -41.42
C ASN A 286 -24.43 0.09 -40.49
N ASP A 287 -23.74 -1.00 -40.84
CA ASP A 287 -23.67 -2.23 -40.05
C ASP A 287 -22.38 -3.03 -40.33
N PHE A 288 -22.25 -4.23 -39.75
CA PHE A 288 -21.06 -5.08 -39.90
C PHE A 288 -20.89 -5.73 -41.28
N SER A 289 -21.90 -5.71 -42.14
CA SER A 289 -21.81 -6.17 -43.53
C SER A 289 -21.41 -5.05 -44.49
N ASP A 290 -21.71 -3.79 -44.15
CA ASP A 290 -21.32 -2.58 -44.87
C ASP A 290 -19.84 -2.23 -44.64
N LYS A 291 -18.95 -3.11 -45.13
CA LYS A 291 -17.50 -3.00 -45.03
C LYS A 291 -16.88 -3.05 -46.41
N GLY A 292 -15.86 -2.22 -46.65
CA GLY A 292 -15.14 -2.23 -47.91
C GLY A 292 -14.22 -1.03 -48.07
N LYS A 293 -13.76 -0.79 -49.29
CA LYS A 293 -13.02 0.40 -49.67
C LYS A 293 -13.59 0.99 -50.95
N SER A 294 -13.61 2.32 -51.05
CA SER A 294 -13.91 3.00 -52.31
C SER A 294 -12.88 2.64 -53.37
N TYR A 295 -13.25 2.69 -54.65
CA TYR A 295 -12.29 2.45 -55.73
C TYR A 295 -11.16 3.49 -55.71
N TYR A 296 -11.51 4.77 -55.61
CA TYR A 296 -10.55 5.88 -55.55
C TYR A 296 -10.08 6.19 -54.13
N CYS A 297 -8.86 6.72 -54.00
CA CYS A 297 -8.26 7.20 -52.76
C CYS A 297 -7.60 8.57 -53.00
N ALA A 298 -7.17 9.25 -51.95
CA ALA A 298 -6.41 10.48 -52.11
C ALA A 298 -5.06 10.17 -52.81
N GLY A 299 -4.72 10.97 -53.82
CA GLY A 299 -3.45 10.87 -54.54
C GLY A 299 -2.39 11.82 -53.96
N GLY A 300 -1.14 11.69 -54.39
CA GLY A 300 -0.04 12.56 -53.96
C GLY A 300 1.07 11.85 -53.18
N ARG A 301 2.24 12.49 -53.06
CA ARG A 301 3.42 11.99 -52.33
C ARG A 301 3.52 12.65 -50.95
N GLY A 302 4.07 11.93 -49.97
CA GLY A 302 4.28 12.48 -48.63
C GLY A 302 2.99 13.00 -48.00
N ASP A 303 3.06 14.21 -47.46
CA ASP A 303 1.99 15.00 -46.85
C ASP A 303 1.24 15.91 -47.85
N GLU A 304 1.42 15.71 -49.16
CA GLU A 304 0.69 16.43 -50.22
C GLU A 304 -0.46 15.60 -50.81
N LYS A 305 -1.28 14.99 -49.94
CA LYS A 305 -2.50 14.27 -50.35
C LYS A 305 -3.60 15.21 -50.81
N LYS A 306 -4.17 14.89 -51.98
CA LYS A 306 -5.28 15.62 -52.62
C LYS A 306 -6.31 14.67 -53.18
N TYR A 307 -7.55 15.12 -53.24
CA TYR A 307 -8.63 14.37 -53.88
C TYR A 307 -9.58 15.34 -54.55
N PHE A 308 -9.57 15.31 -55.89
CA PHE A 308 -10.36 16.22 -56.70
C PHE A 308 -11.72 15.63 -57.02
N GLN A 309 -12.76 16.45 -56.89
CA GLN A 309 -14.09 16.16 -57.40
C GLN A 309 -14.50 17.20 -58.43
N ASN A 310 -15.03 16.71 -59.54
CA ASN A 310 -15.56 17.57 -60.59
C ASN A 310 -16.98 17.99 -60.22
N THR A 311 -17.29 19.27 -60.40
CA THR A 311 -18.65 19.78 -60.17
C THR A 311 -19.56 19.43 -61.34
N THR A 312 -20.85 19.29 -61.09
CA THR A 312 -21.86 19.20 -62.16
C THR A 312 -21.90 20.52 -62.96
N PRO A 313 -21.70 20.51 -64.29
CA PRO A 313 -21.83 21.71 -65.10
C PRO A 313 -23.23 22.32 -64.95
N THR A 314 -23.30 23.59 -64.56
CA THR A 314 -24.57 24.33 -64.46
C THR A 314 -24.68 25.29 -65.63
N ALA A 315 -25.77 25.17 -66.40
CA ALA A 315 -26.06 26.10 -67.48
C ALA A 315 -26.47 27.46 -66.89
N VAL A 316 -25.67 28.49 -67.12
CA VAL A 316 -26.01 29.87 -66.78
C VAL A 316 -26.50 30.56 -68.05
N SER A 317 -27.71 31.10 -68.03
CA SER A 317 -28.22 31.95 -69.10
C SER A 317 -27.98 33.42 -68.78
N VAL A 318 -27.48 34.16 -69.76
CA VAL A 318 -27.44 35.62 -69.73
C VAL A 318 -28.45 36.11 -70.76
N THR A 319 -29.51 36.77 -70.30
CA THR A 319 -30.51 37.37 -71.19
C THR A 319 -30.21 38.85 -71.37
N VAL A 320 -30.01 39.28 -72.62
CA VAL A 320 -29.93 40.70 -72.98
C VAL A 320 -31.26 41.10 -73.59
N ASN A 321 -31.95 42.07 -72.98
CA ASN A 321 -33.21 42.59 -73.50
C ASN A 321 -32.98 43.97 -74.13
N VAL A 322 -33.14 44.07 -75.45
CA VAL A 322 -33.07 45.35 -76.18
C VAL A 322 -34.49 45.80 -76.51
N GLN A 323 -34.94 46.87 -75.86
CA GLN A 323 -36.28 47.43 -76.08
C GLN A 323 -36.34 48.26 -77.38
N ASN A 324 -37.55 48.44 -77.90
CA ASN A 324 -37.78 49.28 -79.07
C ASN A 324 -37.33 50.71 -78.81
N THR A 325 -36.60 51.28 -79.77
CA THR A 325 -36.19 52.68 -79.73
C THR A 325 -36.93 53.44 -80.83
N THR A 326 -37.72 54.43 -80.41
CA THR A 326 -38.30 55.44 -81.32
C THR A 326 -37.34 56.61 -81.40
N LEU A 327 -36.97 57.03 -82.61
CA LEU A 327 -36.08 58.18 -82.80
C LEU A 327 -36.77 59.45 -82.28
N THR A 328 -36.07 60.17 -81.41
CA THR A 328 -36.41 61.52 -80.97
C THR A 328 -35.76 62.55 -81.89
N GLU A 329 -36.21 63.81 -81.88
CA GLU A 329 -35.59 64.89 -82.67
C GLU A 329 -34.09 65.03 -82.39
N ALA A 330 -33.66 64.84 -81.14
CA ALA A 330 -32.25 64.87 -80.76
C ALA A 330 -31.40 63.75 -81.40
N GLN A 331 -32.04 62.67 -81.89
CA GLN A 331 -31.40 61.54 -82.55
C GLN A 331 -31.40 61.66 -84.09
N ILE A 332 -31.96 62.74 -84.65
CA ILE A 332 -31.92 63.04 -86.09
C ILE A 332 -30.91 64.18 -86.29
N PRO A 333 -29.77 63.95 -86.96
CA PRO A 333 -28.81 65.01 -87.25
C PRO A 333 -29.45 66.19 -88.00
N SER A 334 -28.91 67.39 -87.79
CA SER A 334 -29.34 68.60 -88.52
C SER A 334 -29.32 68.34 -90.02
N HIS A 335 -30.46 68.55 -90.67
CA HIS A 335 -30.58 68.48 -92.11
C HIS A 335 -31.50 69.61 -92.59
N ASN A 336 -31.29 70.08 -93.83
CA ASN A 336 -32.14 71.05 -94.50
C ASN A 336 -32.65 70.49 -95.82
N HIS A 337 -33.80 70.97 -96.27
CA HIS A 337 -34.32 70.70 -97.60
C HIS A 337 -34.14 71.95 -98.45
N MET A 338 -33.42 71.85 -99.56
CA MET A 338 -33.37 72.90 -100.57
C MET A 338 -34.43 72.61 -101.65
N GLY A 339 -35.61 73.22 -101.52
CA GLY A 339 -36.69 73.13 -102.50
C GLY A 339 -36.75 74.35 -103.41
N SER A 340 -36.00 74.36 -104.52
CA SER A 340 -36.36 74.99 -105.81
C SER A 340 -35.18 75.03 -106.79
N ILE A 341 -35.46 74.69 -108.06
CA ILE A 341 -34.65 75.08 -109.23
C ILE A 341 -35.52 76.09 -110.00
N PRO A 342 -35.31 77.41 -109.89
CA PRO A 342 -36.02 78.37 -110.74
C PRO A 342 -35.47 78.27 -112.17
N TYR A 343 -36.28 77.82 -113.13
CA TYR A 343 -35.96 77.88 -114.57
C TYR A 343 -36.55 79.16 -115.14
N CYS A 344 -35.70 80.06 -115.64
CA CYS A 344 -36.14 81.34 -116.23
C CYS A 344 -35.83 81.49 -117.73
N ASP A 345 -35.44 80.42 -118.43
CA ASP A 345 -35.39 80.40 -119.89
C ASP A 345 -35.74 79.00 -120.43
N THR A 346 -36.18 78.95 -121.70
CA THR A 346 -36.83 77.83 -122.42
C THR A 346 -36.07 76.49 -122.48
N ASN A 347 -34.98 76.36 -121.75
CA ASN A 347 -34.13 75.18 -121.70
C ASN A 347 -34.32 74.52 -120.33
N GLY A 348 -35.32 73.64 -120.23
CA GLY A 348 -35.33 72.63 -119.18
C GLY A 348 -34.07 71.75 -119.27
N MET A 349 -33.77 70.96 -118.22
CA MET A 349 -32.56 70.14 -118.17
C MET A 349 -32.39 69.26 -119.43
N GLU A 350 -31.51 69.68 -120.34
CA GLU A 350 -31.01 68.84 -121.42
C GLU A 350 -29.67 68.25 -121.03
N THR A 351 -29.48 66.97 -121.34
CA THR A 351 -28.26 66.21 -121.04
C THR A 351 -27.19 66.31 -122.12
N ASN A 352 -27.38 67.08 -123.20
CA ASN A 352 -26.38 67.27 -124.26
C ASN A 352 -26.61 68.57 -125.05
N TYR A 353 -25.54 69.35 -125.28
CA TYR A 353 -25.53 70.50 -126.20
C TYR A 353 -25.55 70.01 -127.66
N LEU A 354 -26.60 70.29 -128.42
CA LEU A 354 -26.66 70.11 -129.88
C LEU A 354 -26.96 71.45 -130.56
N ASN A 355 -25.94 72.02 -131.22
CA ASN A 355 -26.10 73.16 -132.13
C ASN A 355 -26.39 72.66 -133.54
N ASP A 356 -27.59 72.14 -133.83
CA ASP A 356 -28.02 72.08 -135.22
C ASP A 356 -29.53 72.31 -135.40
N PHE A 357 -29.84 73.20 -136.34
CA PHE A 357 -31.09 73.97 -136.48
C PHE A 357 -32.27 73.18 -137.08
N ASN A 358 -32.51 71.95 -136.64
CA ASN A 358 -33.72 71.20 -137.00
C ASN A 358 -34.01 70.05 -136.01
N VAL A 359 -34.73 70.32 -134.91
CA VAL A 359 -35.16 69.25 -133.99
C VAL A 359 -36.62 69.42 -133.56
N ASN A 360 -37.37 68.33 -133.75
CA ASN A 360 -38.74 68.09 -133.32
C ASN A 360 -38.94 68.33 -131.81
N LYS A 361 -39.95 69.14 -131.45
CA LYS A 361 -40.33 69.50 -130.06
C LYS A 361 -40.81 68.33 -129.17
N ASN A 362 -40.81 67.10 -129.65
CA ASN A 362 -41.33 65.93 -128.95
C ASN A 362 -40.32 65.24 -128.00
N ASN A 363 -39.10 65.79 -127.85
CA ASN A 363 -38.05 65.20 -127.02
C ASN A 363 -37.86 65.88 -125.64
N TYR A 364 -38.69 66.86 -125.26
CA TYR A 364 -38.63 67.49 -123.94
C TYR A 364 -39.53 66.75 -122.93
N ILE A 365 -38.95 66.32 -121.81
CA ILE A 365 -39.67 65.58 -120.74
C ILE A 365 -40.52 66.52 -119.86
N ILE A 366 -40.18 67.81 -119.76
CA ILE A 366 -41.01 68.85 -119.15
C ILE A 366 -40.95 70.07 -120.06
N ASP A 367 -42.03 70.36 -120.77
CA ASP A 367 -42.19 71.57 -121.57
C ASP A 367 -42.53 72.75 -120.64
N ASN A 368 -41.56 73.65 -120.47
CA ASN A 368 -41.71 74.90 -119.70
C ASN A 368 -41.90 76.13 -120.62
N SER A 369 -42.23 75.91 -121.89
CA SER A 369 -42.57 77.00 -122.81
C SER A 369 -43.90 77.65 -122.42
N SER A 370 -44.08 78.91 -122.83
CA SER A 370 -45.32 79.68 -122.61
C SER A 370 -46.57 79.08 -123.29
N THR A 371 -46.43 77.95 -123.97
CA THR A 371 -47.49 77.21 -124.68
C THR A 371 -47.78 75.82 -124.09
N SER A 372 -47.17 75.44 -122.97
CA SER A 372 -47.30 74.11 -122.35
C SER A 372 -48.66 73.87 -121.67
N SER A 373 -49.24 72.69 -121.92
CA SER A 373 -50.53 72.24 -121.38
C SER A 373 -50.49 71.86 -119.89
N ILE A 374 -49.31 71.76 -119.27
CA ILE A 374 -49.09 71.35 -117.86
C ILE A 374 -49.09 72.57 -116.90
N TRP A 375 -48.72 73.76 -117.40
CA TRP A 375 -48.79 75.05 -116.67
C TRP A 375 -50.04 75.89 -117.04
N MET A 376 -50.98 75.28 -117.77
CA MET A 376 -51.99 75.92 -118.59
C MET A 376 -53.17 76.53 -117.83
N LYS A 377 -53.36 77.86 -117.92
CA LYS A 377 -54.65 78.54 -118.25
C LYS A 377 -54.61 80.05 -117.99
N TYR A 378 -55.25 80.78 -118.90
CA TYR A 378 -55.78 82.15 -118.76
C TYR A 378 -54.80 83.30 -118.52
N SER A 379 -54.74 84.11 -119.57
CA SER A 379 -54.96 85.55 -119.54
C SER A 379 -53.74 86.43 -119.84
N THR A 380 -53.91 87.11 -120.97
CA THR A 380 -53.12 88.15 -121.60
C THR A 380 -52.75 89.28 -120.63
N ASN A 381 -51.49 89.39 -120.26
CA ASN A 381 -50.69 90.63 -120.18
C ASN A 381 -49.33 90.33 -119.53
N PHE A 382 -48.26 90.56 -120.28
CA PHE A 382 -46.92 89.98 -120.11
C PHE A 382 -46.04 90.56 -118.98
N ASN A 383 -46.55 91.34 -118.02
CA ASN A 383 -45.69 92.17 -117.16
C ASN A 383 -45.82 91.98 -115.64
N ASN A 384 -46.26 90.82 -115.13
CA ASN A 384 -46.07 90.47 -113.70
C ASN A 384 -46.16 88.95 -113.46
N GLN A 385 -45.03 88.23 -113.49
CA GLN A 385 -44.99 86.76 -113.27
C GLN A 385 -45.25 86.41 -111.80
N ILE A 386 -46.34 85.69 -111.52
CA ILE A 386 -46.58 85.01 -110.25
C ILE A 386 -46.12 83.57 -110.40
N ILE A 387 -45.09 83.18 -109.64
CA ILE A 387 -44.47 81.85 -109.66
C ILE A 387 -45.29 80.90 -108.76
N ASN A 388 -45.71 79.75 -109.28
CA ASN A 388 -46.38 78.69 -108.51
C ASN A 388 -45.38 77.59 -108.11
N TYR A 389 -45.40 77.15 -106.85
CA TYR A 389 -44.50 76.12 -106.30
C TYR A 389 -45.22 74.77 -106.11
N PRO A 390 -44.54 73.61 -106.31
CA PRO A 390 -45.08 72.31 -105.93
C PRO A 390 -45.01 72.07 -104.41
N TYR A 391 -46.09 71.54 -103.83
CA TYR A 391 -46.17 71.15 -102.41
C TYR A 391 -45.54 69.76 -102.18
N THR A 392 -44.68 69.62 -101.16
CA THR A 392 -44.23 68.31 -100.65
C THR A 392 -44.91 67.99 -99.33
N PHE A 393 -45.17 66.70 -99.06
CA PHE A 393 -45.71 66.21 -97.79
C PHE A 393 -44.65 65.43 -97.01
N ASN A 394 -44.71 65.47 -95.68
CA ASN A 394 -43.92 64.58 -94.83
C ASN A 394 -44.31 63.12 -95.09
N THR A 395 -43.31 62.23 -95.19
CA THR A 395 -43.52 60.77 -95.23
C THR A 395 -42.68 60.08 -94.14
N GLY A 396 -43.25 59.05 -93.49
CA GLY A 396 -42.67 58.30 -92.37
C GLY A 396 -43.56 58.30 -91.11
N ARG A 397 -43.83 57.13 -90.49
CA ARG A 397 -44.76 56.97 -89.33
C ARG A 397 -44.09 56.83 -87.95
N GLY A 398 -42.82 57.20 -87.79
CA GLY A 398 -42.14 57.21 -86.48
C GLY A 398 -42.13 55.88 -85.72
N GLN A 399 -42.20 54.75 -86.43
CA GLN A 399 -42.23 53.43 -85.78
C GLN A 399 -40.86 53.12 -85.16
N GLY A 400 -40.85 52.73 -83.88
CA GLY A 400 -39.63 52.30 -83.22
C GLY A 400 -39.07 51.03 -83.84
N HIS A 401 -37.74 50.91 -83.90
CA HIS A 401 -37.05 49.69 -84.30
C HIS A 401 -36.13 49.23 -83.17
N ASN A 402 -35.79 47.93 -83.16
CA ASN A 402 -34.83 47.36 -82.24
C ASN A 402 -33.73 46.62 -83.02
N HIS A 403 -32.61 46.39 -82.35
CA HIS A 403 -31.52 45.54 -82.83
C HIS A 403 -31.42 44.37 -81.86
N GLN A 404 -31.41 43.14 -82.38
CA GLN A 404 -31.19 41.98 -81.53
C GLN A 404 -29.73 41.91 -81.09
N ALA A 405 -29.50 41.74 -79.78
CA ALA A 405 -28.21 41.37 -79.21
C ALA A 405 -28.35 39.99 -78.55
N THR A 406 -27.46 39.06 -78.89
CA THR A 406 -27.45 37.72 -78.30
C THR A 406 -26.13 37.49 -77.56
N ALA A 407 -26.23 36.92 -76.35
CA ALA A 407 -25.08 36.41 -75.60
C ALA A 407 -25.19 34.89 -75.55
N THR A 408 -24.27 34.19 -76.21
CA THR A 408 -24.21 32.72 -76.19
C THR A 408 -23.19 32.29 -75.14
N VAL A 409 -23.67 31.76 -74.02
CA VAL A 409 -22.80 31.06 -73.06
C VAL A 409 -22.75 29.60 -73.48
N ASN A 410 -21.58 29.11 -73.92
CA ASN A 410 -21.40 27.69 -74.21
C ASN A 410 -21.30 26.92 -72.87
N PRO A 411 -22.31 26.11 -72.50
CA PRO A 411 -22.33 25.40 -71.21
C PRO A 411 -21.21 24.36 -71.10
N SER A 412 -20.61 23.95 -72.22
CA SER A 412 -19.56 22.93 -72.28
C SER A 412 -18.15 23.50 -72.14
N SER A 413 -17.98 24.82 -71.99
CA SER A 413 -16.66 25.46 -72.12
C SER A 413 -15.86 25.65 -70.83
N HIS A 414 -16.40 25.32 -69.66
CA HIS A 414 -15.61 25.36 -68.42
C HIS A 414 -16.03 24.27 -67.42
N ASN A 415 -15.03 23.62 -66.83
CA ASN A 415 -15.16 22.63 -65.77
C ASN A 415 -14.55 23.18 -64.49
N HIS A 416 -15.18 22.91 -63.35
CA HIS A 416 -14.58 23.17 -62.05
C HIS A 416 -14.17 21.85 -61.42
N SER A 417 -12.96 21.83 -60.85
CA SER A 417 -12.46 20.72 -60.05
C SER A 417 -12.01 21.28 -58.72
N VAL A 418 -12.49 20.69 -57.63
CA VAL A 418 -12.24 21.18 -56.27
C VAL A 418 -11.51 20.10 -55.49
N ASP A 419 -10.42 20.48 -54.82
CA ASP A 419 -9.78 19.61 -53.84
C ASP A 419 -10.65 19.60 -52.58
N VAL A 420 -11.15 18.42 -52.20
CA VAL A 420 -12.07 18.26 -51.07
C VAL A 420 -11.38 17.71 -49.82
N VAL A 421 -10.05 17.63 -49.82
CA VAL A 421 -9.29 17.14 -48.65
C VAL A 421 -9.16 18.26 -47.61
N PRO A 422 -9.69 18.09 -46.37
CA PRO A 422 -9.49 19.05 -45.29
C PRO A 422 -8.04 18.99 -44.77
N PRO A 423 -7.57 19.94 -43.93
CA PRO A 423 -6.28 19.78 -43.23
C PRO A 423 -6.22 18.45 -42.45
N TYR A 424 -5.10 17.72 -42.53
CA TYR A 424 -4.93 16.42 -41.89
C TYR A 424 -3.51 16.23 -41.34
N TYR A 425 -3.36 15.18 -40.52
CA TYR A 425 -2.08 14.65 -40.07
C TYR A 425 -1.99 13.17 -40.47
N LEU A 426 -0.84 12.72 -40.99
CA LEU A 426 -0.66 11.35 -41.46
C LEU A 426 -0.16 10.43 -40.33
N LEU A 427 -0.93 9.39 -40.05
CA LEU A 427 -0.55 8.27 -39.19
C LEU A 427 -0.68 6.96 -39.98
N ALA A 428 0.13 5.97 -39.62
CA ALA A 428 -0.09 4.61 -40.09
C ALA A 428 -1.34 4.04 -39.43
N PHE A 429 -2.10 3.23 -40.15
CA PHE A 429 -3.10 2.35 -39.55
C PHE A 429 -2.48 0.96 -39.42
N ILE A 430 -2.49 0.41 -38.20
CA ILE A 430 -2.06 -0.97 -37.96
C ILE A 430 -3.22 -1.77 -37.36
N MET A 431 -3.31 -3.05 -37.73
CA MET A 431 -4.33 -3.98 -37.28
C MET A 431 -3.71 -5.08 -36.42
N LYS A 432 -4.34 -5.41 -35.29
CA LYS A 432 -3.97 -6.55 -34.46
C LYS A 432 -4.22 -7.85 -35.22
N LEU A 433 -3.18 -8.67 -35.36
CA LEU A 433 -3.22 -9.98 -36.03
C LEU A 433 -3.78 -11.10 -35.16
#